data_AF-A0A0A3IYR0-F1
#
_entry.id   AF-A0A0A3IYR0-F1
#
_cell.length_a   1.000
_cell.length_b   1.000
_cell.length_c   1.000
_cell.angle_alpha   90.00
_cell.angle_beta   90.00
_cell.angle_gamma   90.00
#
_symmetry.space_group_name_H-M   'P 1'
#
loop_
_entity.id
_entity.type
_entity.pdbx_description
1 polymer ?
#
loop_
_entity_poly.entity_id
_entity_poly.type
_entity_poly.pdbx_seq_one_letter_code
_entity_poly.pdbx_strand_id
1 'polypeptide(L)'
;MAQGKAVEAFEEELCDFLGLPNGCAVAVSSGTAALYISLLFLGAKDKNVAFPTYTCSALRNITTFASANSLLVDSQISSPNIDLELIDKNVDIAIVPNMFGIPQIINRINKPIKIIEDCAQSLGAKVKSSNVGLQGDIGVFSFYATKLITSGGQGGMIVSKDSSLIQEIKDYRLFDRRNDSKIRFNFQMTDLQAAIGPIYC
;
A
#
# COMPACT_ATOMS: atom_id res chain seq x y z
N MET A 1 -25.22 -4.98 0.58
CA MET A 1 -23.98 -4.28 0.99
C MET A 1 -23.06 -4.27 -0.22
N ALA A 2 -22.23 -3.23 -0.38
CA ALA A 2 -21.29 -3.19 -1.50
C ALA A 2 -20.18 -4.25 -1.37
N GLN A 3 -19.87 -4.65 -0.12
CA GLN A 3 -18.83 -5.58 0.26
C GLN A 3 -19.42 -6.79 0.99
N GLY A 4 -18.83 -7.97 0.79
CA GLY A 4 -19.24 -9.26 1.32
C GLY A 4 -18.18 -10.34 1.08
N LYS A 5 -18.62 -11.56 0.77
CA LYS A 5 -17.75 -12.75 0.73
C LYS A 5 -16.67 -12.69 -0.35
N ALA A 6 -16.93 -12.02 -1.47
CA ALA A 6 -15.95 -11.94 -2.55
C ALA A 6 -14.75 -11.09 -2.14
N VAL A 7 -14.98 -9.98 -1.42
CA VAL A 7 -13.88 -9.17 -0.88
C VAL A 7 -13.12 -9.92 0.21
N GLU A 8 -13.81 -10.66 1.09
CA GLU A 8 -13.14 -11.48 2.11
C GLU A 8 -12.25 -12.54 1.47
N ALA A 9 -12.76 -13.29 0.48
CA ALA A 9 -11.98 -14.28 -0.26
C ALA A 9 -10.77 -13.64 -0.95
N PHE A 10 -10.93 -12.47 -1.58
CA PHE A 10 -9.84 -11.79 -2.27
C PHE A 10 -8.76 -11.26 -1.30
N GLU A 11 -9.14 -10.80 -0.09
CA GLU A 11 -8.20 -10.47 0.98
C GLU A 11 -7.38 -11.71 1.39
N GLU A 12 -8.04 -12.87 1.55
CA GLU A 12 -7.40 -14.13 1.95
C GLU A 12 -6.49 -14.71 0.85
N GLU A 13 -6.92 -14.70 -0.40
CA GLU A 13 -6.13 -15.17 -1.55
C GLU A 13 -4.81 -14.40 -1.68
N LEU A 14 -4.82 -13.07 -1.47
CA LEU A 14 -3.59 -12.30 -1.48
C LEU A 14 -2.70 -12.63 -0.27
N CYS A 15 -3.29 -12.83 0.92
CA CYS A 15 -2.53 -13.30 2.07
C CYS A 15 -1.81 -14.61 1.76
N ASP A 16 -2.52 -15.60 1.22
CA ASP A 16 -1.97 -16.90 0.84
C ASP A 16 -0.86 -16.77 -0.21
N PHE A 17 -1.10 -15.99 -1.27
CA PHE A 17 -0.12 -15.72 -2.32
C PHE A 17 1.18 -15.11 -1.77
N LEU A 18 1.05 -14.19 -0.81
CA LEU A 18 2.18 -13.51 -0.18
C LEU A 18 2.86 -14.37 0.90
N GLY A 19 2.20 -15.41 1.41
CA GLY A 19 2.65 -16.21 2.56
C GLY A 19 2.41 -15.50 3.90
N LEU A 20 1.36 -14.69 3.98
CA LEU A 20 0.90 -14.02 5.21
C LEU A 20 -0.26 -14.80 5.85
N PRO A 21 -0.40 -14.76 7.20
CA PRO A 21 -1.60 -15.25 7.85
C PRO A 21 -2.87 -14.52 7.39
N ASN A 22 -4.03 -15.19 7.43
CA ASN A 22 -5.32 -14.55 7.17
C ASN A 22 -5.54 -13.34 8.10
N GLY A 23 -6.21 -12.31 7.58
CA GLY A 23 -6.47 -11.06 8.30
C GLY A 23 -5.32 -10.05 8.25
N CYS A 24 -4.26 -10.32 7.48
CA CYS A 24 -3.14 -9.42 7.22
C CYS A 24 -3.28 -8.60 5.92
N ALA A 25 -4.46 -8.62 5.31
CA ALA A 25 -4.80 -7.83 4.12
C ALA A 25 -6.16 -7.12 4.27
N VAL A 26 -6.30 -5.97 3.62
CA VAL A 26 -7.56 -5.21 3.57
C VAL A 26 -7.73 -4.53 2.21
N ALA A 27 -8.83 -4.86 1.53
CA ALA A 27 -9.13 -4.37 0.19
C ALA A 27 -9.70 -2.96 0.21
N VAL A 28 -9.32 -2.10 -0.73
CA VAL A 28 -9.81 -0.73 -0.78
C VAL A 28 -10.13 -0.31 -2.20
N SER A 29 -10.82 0.82 -2.35
CA SER A 29 -11.38 1.27 -3.61
C SER A 29 -10.35 1.53 -4.72
N SER A 30 -9.08 1.82 -4.38
CA SER A 30 -8.00 2.03 -5.33
C SER A 30 -6.62 1.93 -4.68
N GLY A 31 -5.56 1.79 -5.49
CA GLY A 31 -4.17 1.90 -5.00
C GLY A 31 -3.86 3.26 -4.37
N THR A 32 -4.46 4.35 -4.88
CA THR A 32 -4.32 5.69 -4.28
C THR A 32 -4.96 5.75 -2.89
N ALA A 33 -6.13 5.15 -2.71
CA ALA A 33 -6.77 5.03 -1.40
C ALA A 33 -5.89 4.20 -0.44
N ALA A 34 -5.29 3.11 -0.93
CA ALA A 34 -4.37 2.28 -0.16
C ALA A 34 -3.17 3.08 0.35
N LEU A 35 -2.50 3.85 -0.52
CA LEU A 35 -1.39 4.73 -0.15
C LEU A 35 -1.82 5.79 0.88
N TYR A 36 -2.96 6.45 0.65
CA TYR A 36 -3.46 7.50 1.54
C TYR A 36 -3.75 6.96 2.94
N ILE A 37 -4.49 5.86 3.04
CA ILE A 37 -4.81 5.22 4.33
C ILE A 37 -3.51 4.79 5.03
N SER A 38 -2.55 4.22 4.29
CA SER A 38 -1.25 3.83 4.85
C SER A 38 -0.52 5.00 5.49
N LEU A 39 -0.52 6.19 4.85
CA LEU A 39 0.04 7.40 5.45
C LEU A 39 -0.72 7.85 6.69
N LEU A 40 -2.05 7.84 6.67
CA LEU A 40 -2.85 8.21 7.84
C LEU A 40 -2.52 7.33 9.05
N PHE A 41 -2.46 6.02 8.86
CA PHE A 41 -2.21 5.05 9.93
C PHE A 41 -0.75 4.99 10.40
N LEU A 42 0.20 5.44 9.58
CA LEU A 42 1.57 5.72 10.01
C LEU A 42 1.74 7.12 10.65
N GLY A 43 0.64 7.87 10.77
CA GLY A 43 0.61 9.19 11.39
C GLY A 43 1.42 10.22 10.62
N ALA A 44 1.28 10.26 9.29
CA ALA A 44 2.08 11.11 8.40
C ALA A 44 1.84 12.62 8.57
N LYS A 45 0.79 13.03 9.27
CA LYS A 45 0.49 14.45 9.50
C LYS A 45 1.68 15.15 10.16
N ASP A 46 2.06 16.30 9.60
CA ASP A 46 3.19 17.14 10.00
C ASP A 46 4.57 16.44 9.94
N LYS A 47 4.64 15.22 9.38
CA LYS A 47 5.88 14.44 9.18
C LYS A 47 6.43 14.63 7.78
N ASN A 48 7.73 14.35 7.63
CA ASN A 48 8.43 14.35 6.36
C ASN A 48 8.30 12.99 5.66
N VAL A 49 7.63 12.99 4.52
CA VAL A 49 7.38 11.79 3.70
C VAL A 49 8.24 11.83 2.44
N ALA A 50 9.18 10.89 2.33
CA ALA A 50 10.04 10.73 1.17
C ALA A 50 9.39 9.86 0.09
N PHE A 51 9.55 10.24 -1.18
CA PHE A 51 9.17 9.42 -2.34
C PHE A 51 9.92 9.88 -3.61
N PRO A 52 10.02 9.03 -4.66
CA PRO A 52 10.80 9.39 -5.84
C PRO A 52 10.21 10.57 -6.63
N THR A 53 11.08 11.40 -7.21
CA THR A 53 10.70 12.45 -8.18
C THR A 53 9.98 11.88 -9.39
N TYR A 54 10.48 10.75 -9.91
CA TYR A 54 9.92 10.04 -11.06
C TYR A 54 8.90 8.99 -10.59
N THR A 55 7.64 9.41 -10.39
CA THR A 55 6.56 8.53 -9.94
C THR A 55 5.17 9.03 -10.33
N CYS A 56 4.13 8.26 -10.00
CA CYS A 56 2.75 8.66 -10.19
C CYS A 56 2.41 9.90 -9.35
N SER A 57 1.72 10.88 -9.94
CA SER A 57 1.24 12.08 -9.26
C SER A 57 0.35 11.80 -8.04
N ALA A 58 -0.21 10.58 -7.95
CA ALA A 58 -0.94 10.11 -6.80
C ALA A 58 -0.16 10.31 -5.48
N LEU A 59 1.14 10.02 -5.45
CA LEU A 59 1.96 10.12 -4.23
C LEU A 59 2.02 11.55 -3.70
N ARG A 60 2.26 12.53 -4.59
CA ARG A 60 2.24 13.96 -4.23
C ARG A 60 0.87 14.42 -3.72
N ASN A 61 -0.20 13.91 -4.33
CA ASN A 61 -1.56 14.28 -3.92
C ASN A 61 -1.89 13.70 -2.53
N ILE A 62 -1.59 12.42 -2.30
CA ILE A 62 -1.92 11.74 -1.03
C ILE A 62 -1.05 12.21 0.13
N THR A 63 0.20 12.61 -0.09
CA THR A 63 1.00 13.28 0.96
C THR A 63 0.41 14.62 1.34
N THR A 64 -0.02 15.41 0.35
CA THR A 64 -0.71 16.69 0.60
C THR A 64 -2.01 16.48 1.37
N PHE A 65 -2.86 15.53 0.96
CA PHE A 65 -4.11 15.21 1.66
C PHE A 65 -3.89 14.63 3.07
N ALA A 66 -2.75 13.98 3.32
CA ALA A 66 -2.35 13.52 4.64
C ALA A 66 -1.78 14.63 5.52
N SER A 67 -1.72 15.88 5.02
CA SER A 67 -1.07 17.02 5.71
C SER A 67 0.38 16.72 6.07
N ALA A 68 1.08 16.00 5.19
CA ALA A 68 2.48 15.65 5.34
C ALA A 68 3.38 16.55 4.47
N ASN A 69 4.63 16.70 4.87
CA ASN A 69 5.64 17.42 4.11
C ASN A 69 6.24 16.48 3.06
N SER A 70 6.16 16.83 1.78
CA SER A 70 6.72 15.99 0.71
C SER A 70 8.22 16.26 0.54
N LEU A 71 9.03 15.22 0.68
CA LEU A 71 10.45 15.24 0.36
C LEU A 71 10.69 14.40 -0.90
N LEU A 72 11.02 15.08 -2.00
CA LEU A 72 11.31 14.38 -3.25
C LEU A 72 12.75 13.86 -3.23
N VAL A 73 12.92 12.58 -3.54
CA VAL A 73 14.22 11.92 -3.62
C VAL A 73 14.45 11.48 -5.06
N ASP A 74 15.69 11.57 -5.54
CA ASP A 74 15.97 11.18 -6.92
C ASP A 74 15.97 9.65 -7.12
N SER A 75 15.93 9.23 -8.37
CA SER A 75 16.06 7.81 -8.74
C SER A 75 17.54 7.43 -8.92
N GLN A 76 17.82 6.14 -8.88
CA GLN A 76 19.15 5.63 -9.15
C GLN A 76 19.54 5.84 -10.62
N ILE A 77 20.84 6.03 -10.89
CA ILE A 77 21.33 6.16 -12.28
C ILE A 77 21.09 4.86 -13.08
N SER A 78 21.21 3.70 -12.42
CA SER A 78 21.11 2.38 -13.06
C SER A 78 19.72 1.75 -12.95
N SER A 79 18.76 2.41 -12.31
CA SER A 79 17.45 1.82 -12.00
C SER A 79 16.40 2.92 -11.84
N PRO A 80 15.15 2.70 -12.31
CA PRO A 80 14.07 3.67 -12.16
C PRO A 80 13.54 3.80 -10.71
N ASN A 81 14.08 3.01 -9.78
CA ASN A 81 13.70 3.06 -8.37
C ASN A 81 14.36 4.25 -7.65
N ILE A 82 13.72 4.69 -6.57
CA ILE A 82 14.24 5.69 -5.63
C ILE A 82 15.65 5.31 -5.15
N ASP A 83 16.54 6.29 -5.08
CA ASP A 83 17.85 6.09 -4.46
C ASP A 83 17.75 6.16 -2.93
N LEU A 84 17.74 4.99 -2.30
CA LEU A 84 17.61 4.85 -0.86
C LEU A 84 18.77 5.49 -0.08
N GLU A 85 19.95 5.67 -0.70
CA GLU A 85 21.10 6.33 -0.07
C GLU A 85 20.89 7.85 0.08
N LEU A 86 20.00 8.44 -0.75
CA LEU A 86 19.66 9.85 -0.70
C LEU A 86 18.57 10.18 0.32
N ILE A 87 17.93 9.17 0.91
CA ILE A 87 16.97 9.36 2.02
C ILE A 87 17.77 9.86 3.23
N ASP A 88 17.57 11.12 3.64
CA ASP A 88 18.33 11.75 4.72
C ASP A 88 17.80 11.35 6.13
N LYS A 89 18.22 12.06 7.18
CA LYS A 89 17.80 11.78 8.58
C LYS A 89 16.52 12.49 9.00
N ASN A 90 16.05 13.45 8.20
CA ASN A 90 14.87 14.24 8.47
C ASN A 90 13.60 13.55 7.98
N VAL A 91 13.74 12.50 7.16
CA VAL A 91 12.63 11.65 6.70
C VAL A 91 12.08 10.83 7.86
N ASP A 92 10.76 10.86 8.05
CA ASP A 92 10.06 10.05 9.05
C ASP A 92 9.42 8.80 8.41
N ILE A 93 8.93 8.95 7.18
CA ILE A 93 8.24 7.91 6.42
C ILE A 93 8.78 7.91 4.99
N ALA A 94 9.05 6.76 4.40
CA ALA A 94 9.35 6.65 2.97
C ALA A 94 8.31 5.78 2.25
N ILE A 95 7.79 6.29 1.15
CA ILE A 95 7.06 5.48 0.16
C ILE A 95 8.08 5.01 -0.86
N VAL A 96 8.19 3.69 -1.01
CA VAL A 96 9.27 3.02 -1.74
C VAL A 96 8.64 2.19 -2.86
N PRO A 97 8.44 2.76 -4.06
CA PRO A 97 7.78 2.08 -5.17
C PRO A 97 8.71 1.13 -5.90
N ASN A 98 8.26 -0.09 -6.13
CA ASN A 98 8.93 -1.07 -6.99
C ASN A 98 8.58 -0.78 -8.47
N MET A 99 9.24 0.22 -9.05
CA MET A 99 8.93 0.78 -10.36
C MET A 99 9.10 -0.25 -11.48
N PHE A 100 8.12 -0.32 -12.38
CA PHE A 100 8.07 -1.24 -13.52
C PHE A 100 8.24 -2.73 -13.14
N GLY A 101 7.84 -3.10 -11.91
CA GLY A 101 8.00 -4.46 -11.43
C GLY A 101 9.41 -4.82 -10.98
N ILE A 102 10.35 -3.86 -10.96
CA ILE A 102 11.73 -4.07 -10.53
C ILE A 102 11.78 -3.93 -9.00
N PRO A 103 11.94 -5.02 -8.24
CA PRO A 103 11.92 -4.96 -6.79
C PRO A 103 13.22 -4.36 -6.25
N GLN A 104 13.12 -3.59 -5.16
CA GLN A 104 14.28 -3.03 -4.45
C GLN A 104 14.44 -3.63 -3.06
N ILE A 105 15.69 -3.65 -2.58
CA ILE A 105 16.03 -4.19 -1.27
C ILE A 105 15.96 -3.05 -0.24
N ILE A 106 14.84 -3.00 0.49
CA ILE A 106 14.52 -1.89 1.42
C ILE A 106 15.35 -1.92 2.70
N ASN A 107 15.75 -3.12 3.15
CA ASN A 107 16.52 -3.29 4.39
C ASN A 107 17.90 -2.61 4.39
N ARG A 108 18.30 -1.97 3.27
CA ARG A 108 19.49 -1.12 3.19
C ARG A 108 19.31 0.23 3.88
N ILE A 109 18.08 0.65 4.15
CA ILE A 109 17.80 1.86 4.92
C ILE A 109 18.17 1.61 6.38
N ASN A 110 19.37 2.00 6.78
CA ASN A 110 19.89 1.84 8.15
C ASN A 110 19.38 2.93 9.12
N LYS A 111 18.13 3.36 8.96
CA LYS A 111 17.51 4.44 9.75
C LYS A 111 16.15 4.01 10.27
N PRO A 112 15.76 4.44 11.48
CA PRO A 112 14.47 4.08 12.07
C PRO A 112 13.33 4.92 11.47
N ILE A 113 13.05 4.70 10.18
CA ILE A 113 11.94 5.35 9.48
C ILE A 113 10.84 4.33 9.17
N LYS A 114 9.61 4.79 9.02
CA LYS A 114 8.50 3.93 8.58
C LYS A 114 8.52 3.76 7.07
N ILE A 115 8.19 2.57 6.59
CA ILE A 115 8.23 2.25 5.16
C ILE A 115 6.86 1.79 4.65
N ILE A 116 6.40 2.45 3.59
CA ILE A 116 5.33 1.97 2.73
C ILE A 116 5.98 1.41 1.47
N GLU A 117 5.91 0.09 1.28
CA GLU A 117 6.36 -0.57 0.06
C GLU A 117 5.25 -0.50 -0.99
N ASP A 118 5.41 0.38 -1.99
CA ASP A 118 4.43 0.52 -3.07
C ASP A 118 4.68 -0.54 -4.15
N CYS A 119 3.82 -1.56 -4.13
CA CYS A 119 3.82 -2.70 -5.04
C CYS A 119 2.75 -2.59 -6.13
N ALA A 120 2.29 -1.37 -6.42
CA ALA A 120 1.27 -1.14 -7.44
C ALA A 120 1.68 -1.62 -8.85
N GLN A 121 2.95 -1.92 -9.11
CA GLN A 121 3.45 -2.42 -10.40
C GLN A 121 4.22 -3.74 -10.28
N SER A 122 4.23 -4.38 -9.11
CA SER A 122 5.17 -5.48 -8.81
C SER A 122 4.54 -6.68 -8.11
N LEU A 123 3.22 -6.87 -8.23
CA LEU A 123 2.58 -8.09 -7.74
C LEU A 123 3.25 -9.33 -8.34
N GLY A 124 3.70 -10.24 -7.47
CA GLY A 124 4.45 -11.45 -7.84
C GLY A 124 5.97 -11.28 -7.96
N ALA A 125 6.50 -10.06 -7.87
CA ALA A 125 7.93 -9.84 -7.77
C ALA A 125 8.47 -10.35 -6.42
N LYS A 126 9.75 -10.75 -6.40
CA LYS A 126 10.42 -11.25 -5.20
C LYS A 126 11.76 -10.56 -4.99
N VAL A 127 12.08 -10.28 -3.74
CA VAL A 127 13.44 -9.98 -3.29
C VAL A 127 14.00 -11.25 -2.67
N LYS A 128 15.02 -11.82 -3.32
CA LYS A 128 15.53 -13.16 -3.00
C LYS A 128 14.38 -14.17 -3.09
N SER A 129 14.01 -14.82 -1.98
CA SER A 129 12.90 -15.78 -1.90
C SER A 129 11.60 -15.19 -1.35
N SER A 130 11.59 -13.94 -0.89
CA SER A 130 10.42 -13.30 -0.27
C SER A 130 9.64 -12.47 -1.28
N ASN A 131 8.31 -12.55 -1.24
CA ASN A 131 7.44 -11.64 -1.98
C ASN A 131 7.67 -10.17 -1.56
N VAL A 132 7.53 -9.25 -2.53
CA VAL A 132 7.44 -7.82 -2.25
C VAL A 132 6.15 -7.48 -1.49
N GLY A 133 6.14 -6.31 -0.87
CA GLY A 133 5.05 -5.82 -0.01
C GLY A 133 5.22 -6.22 1.46
N LEU A 134 6.29 -6.95 1.78
CA LEU A 134 6.56 -7.52 3.10
C LEU A 134 7.86 -7.01 3.74
N GLN A 135 8.61 -6.14 3.05
CA GLN A 135 9.90 -5.64 3.54
C GLN A 135 9.75 -4.44 4.48
N GLY A 136 8.69 -3.64 4.30
CA GLY A 136 8.38 -2.46 5.11
C GLY A 136 7.34 -2.70 6.21
N ASP A 137 6.81 -1.61 6.76
CA ASP A 137 5.71 -1.65 7.73
C ASP A 137 4.37 -1.97 7.05
N ILE A 138 4.16 -1.43 5.84
CA ILE A 138 2.93 -1.61 5.06
C ILE A 138 3.30 -1.88 3.59
N GLY A 139 2.67 -2.87 2.98
CA GLY A 139 2.68 -3.09 1.54
C GLY A 139 1.39 -2.59 0.90
N VAL A 140 1.49 -1.96 -0.27
CA VAL A 140 0.32 -1.50 -1.04
C VAL A 140 0.30 -2.12 -2.43
N PHE A 141 -0.86 -2.62 -2.83
CA PHE A 141 -1.11 -3.14 -4.18
C PHE A 141 -2.21 -2.35 -4.87
N SER A 142 -2.15 -2.30 -6.19
CA SER A 142 -3.16 -1.67 -7.03
C SER A 142 -3.69 -2.67 -8.05
N PHE A 143 -5.01 -2.66 -8.23
CA PHE A 143 -5.72 -3.47 -9.22
C PHE A 143 -6.43 -2.58 -10.25
N TYR A 144 -5.84 -1.42 -10.53
CA TYR A 144 -6.30 -0.51 -11.56
C TYR A 144 -6.30 -1.18 -12.96
N ALA A 145 -7.06 -0.62 -13.90
CA ALA A 145 -7.29 -1.20 -15.23
C ALA A 145 -6.03 -1.65 -15.99
N THR A 146 -4.90 -0.99 -15.76
CA THR A 146 -3.63 -1.25 -16.48
C THR A 146 -2.61 -2.05 -15.66
N LYS A 147 -2.99 -2.57 -14.49
CA LYS A 147 -2.09 -3.37 -13.64
C LYS A 147 -2.06 -4.83 -14.09
N LEU A 148 -1.03 -5.56 -13.65
CA LEU A 148 -0.83 -6.99 -13.99
C LEU A 148 -2.09 -7.82 -13.71
N ILE A 149 -2.75 -7.56 -12.59
CA ILE A 149 -4.06 -8.08 -12.24
C ILE A 149 -4.98 -6.88 -12.00
N THR A 150 -6.20 -6.93 -12.51
CA THR A 150 -7.21 -5.88 -12.32
C THR A 150 -8.47 -6.44 -11.68
N SER A 151 -9.15 -5.61 -10.91
CA SER A 151 -10.45 -5.91 -10.27
C SER A 151 -11.59 -5.21 -11.01
N GLY A 152 -11.58 -5.25 -12.35
CA GLY A 152 -12.59 -4.57 -13.18
C GLY A 152 -12.42 -3.06 -13.27
N GLY A 153 -11.17 -2.57 -13.22
CA GLY A 153 -10.81 -1.18 -13.50
C GLY A 153 -10.34 -0.37 -12.30
N GLN A 154 -10.86 -0.60 -11.10
CA GLN A 154 -10.45 0.08 -9.87
C GLN A 154 -10.32 -0.92 -8.71
N GLY A 155 -9.30 -0.72 -7.88
CA GLY A 155 -9.06 -1.50 -6.68
C GLY A 155 -7.66 -1.31 -6.10
N GLY A 156 -7.51 -1.62 -4.82
CA GLY A 156 -6.22 -1.72 -4.15
C GLY A 156 -6.29 -2.67 -2.96
N MET A 157 -5.13 -3.04 -2.44
CA MET A 157 -4.99 -3.78 -1.18
C MET A 157 -3.94 -3.11 -0.32
N ILE A 158 -4.14 -3.13 0.99
CA ILE A 158 -3.11 -2.84 1.98
C ILE A 158 -2.79 -4.15 2.70
N VAL A 159 -1.51 -4.45 2.88
CA VAL A 159 -1.05 -5.61 3.66
C VAL A 159 -0.04 -5.18 4.71
N SER A 160 0.03 -5.92 5.81
CA SER A 160 1.06 -5.74 6.84
C SER A 160 1.24 -7.02 7.64
N LYS A 161 2.43 -7.21 8.19
CA LYS A 161 2.69 -8.25 9.20
C LYS A 161 2.05 -7.92 10.54
N ASP A 162 1.74 -6.64 10.78
CA ASP A 162 0.97 -6.23 11.94
C ASP A 162 -0.54 -6.41 11.67
N SER A 163 -1.07 -7.56 12.07
CA SER A 163 -2.49 -7.85 11.92
C SER A 163 -3.39 -6.86 12.68
N SER A 164 -2.90 -6.26 13.78
CA SER A 164 -3.69 -5.29 14.56
C SER A 164 -3.91 -4.00 13.78
N LEU A 165 -2.86 -3.50 13.12
CA LEU A 165 -2.92 -2.39 12.19
C LEU A 165 -3.94 -2.65 11.06
N ILE A 166 -3.94 -3.85 10.48
CA ILE A 166 -4.88 -4.21 9.41
C ILE A 166 -6.32 -4.25 9.93
N GLN A 167 -6.56 -4.73 11.16
CA GLN A 167 -7.90 -4.69 11.75
C GLN A 167 -8.38 -3.25 11.99
N GLU A 168 -7.51 -2.34 12.43
CA GLU A 168 -7.88 -0.93 12.60
C GLU A 168 -8.20 -0.27 11.24
N ILE A 169 -7.42 -0.56 10.20
CA ILE A 169 -7.70 -0.08 8.84
C ILE A 169 -9.01 -0.66 8.31
N LYS A 170 -9.29 -1.95 8.58
CA LYS A 170 -10.54 -2.61 8.22
C LYS A 170 -11.73 -1.96 8.92
N ASP A 171 -11.60 -1.58 10.20
CA ASP A 171 -12.61 -0.77 10.90
C ASP A 171 -12.79 0.61 10.28
N TYR A 172 -11.70 1.30 9.94
CA TYR A 172 -11.75 2.64 9.33
C TYR A 172 -12.48 2.69 7.99
N ARG A 173 -12.33 1.65 7.17
CA ARG A 173 -13.05 1.47 5.90
C ARG A 173 -14.55 1.21 6.09
N LEU A 174 -14.93 0.57 7.21
CA LEU A 174 -16.30 0.18 7.52
C LEU A 174 -17.04 1.30 8.27
N PHE A 175 -17.41 2.34 7.52
CA PHE A 175 -17.91 3.62 8.04
C PHE A 175 -19.36 3.61 8.56
N ASP A 176 -20.22 2.74 8.05
CA ASP A 176 -21.66 2.74 8.35
C ASP A 176 -22.02 1.81 9.51
N ARG A 177 -23.17 2.06 10.16
CA ARG A 177 -23.76 1.25 11.24
C ARG A 177 -22.85 1.02 12.45
N ARG A 178 -22.14 2.06 12.87
CA ARG A 178 -21.29 2.07 14.07
C ARG A 178 -21.95 2.84 15.21
N ASN A 179 -21.77 2.35 16.44
CA ASN A 179 -22.28 2.99 17.65
C ASN A 179 -21.12 3.59 18.47
N ASP A 180 -20.32 4.43 17.81
CA ASP A 180 -19.20 5.16 18.39
C ASP A 180 -18.94 6.47 17.61
N SER A 181 -18.00 7.28 18.08
CA SER A 181 -17.63 8.57 17.48
C SER A 181 -16.33 8.52 16.66
N LYS A 182 -15.82 7.34 16.29
CA LYS A 182 -14.58 7.23 15.53
C LYS A 182 -14.80 7.72 14.10
N ILE A 183 -13.87 8.53 13.61
CA ILE A 183 -13.89 9.00 12.23
C ILE A 183 -13.53 7.83 11.32
N ARG A 184 -14.35 7.63 10.29
CA ARG A 184 -14.22 6.58 9.28
C ARG A 184 -14.47 7.15 7.90
N PHE A 185 -14.06 6.45 6.85
CA PHE A 185 -14.27 6.90 5.48
C PHE A 185 -14.67 5.77 4.55
N ASN A 186 -15.43 6.09 3.53
CA ASN A 186 -15.87 5.12 2.54
C ASN A 186 -14.80 4.90 1.46
N PHE A 187 -13.87 3.98 1.73
CA PHE A 187 -12.90 3.46 0.76
C PHE A 187 -13.16 1.99 0.40
N GLN A 188 -14.43 1.55 0.46
CA GLN A 188 -14.76 0.14 0.23
C GLN A 188 -14.47 -0.30 -1.21
N MET A 189 -13.87 -1.49 -1.36
CA MET A 189 -13.94 -2.26 -2.59
C MET A 189 -15.29 -2.99 -2.65
N THR A 190 -15.86 -3.13 -3.84
CA THR A 190 -17.11 -3.87 -4.04
C THR A 190 -16.89 -5.36 -4.29
N ASP A 191 -17.88 -6.20 -3.98
CA ASP A 191 -17.85 -7.64 -4.29
C ASP A 191 -17.74 -7.92 -5.79
N LEU A 192 -18.29 -7.03 -6.64
CA LEU A 192 -18.14 -7.17 -8.09
C LEU A 192 -16.67 -6.99 -8.52
N GLN A 193 -15.99 -5.97 -7.98
CA GLN A 193 -14.58 -5.75 -8.26
C GLN A 193 -13.73 -6.92 -7.74
N ALA A 194 -13.98 -7.34 -6.49
CA ALA A 194 -13.24 -8.45 -5.88
C ALA A 194 -13.44 -9.77 -6.61
N ALA A 195 -14.63 -10.06 -7.12
CA ALA A 195 -14.90 -11.27 -7.89
C ALA A 195 -14.16 -11.34 -9.24
N ILE A 196 -13.71 -10.20 -9.79
CA ILE A 196 -12.88 -10.13 -11.01
C ILE A 196 -11.39 -10.28 -10.68
N GLY A 197 -10.98 -9.84 -9.50
CA GLY A 197 -9.59 -9.81 -9.06
C GLY A 197 -8.94 -11.11 -8.55
N PRO A 198 -9.55 -12.32 -8.51
CA PRO A 198 -8.93 -13.47 -7.87
C PRO A 198 -7.48 -13.74 -8.29
N ILE A 199 -6.67 -14.18 -7.33
CA ILE A 199 -5.25 -14.46 -7.52
C ILE A 199 -5.04 -15.96 -7.34
N TYR A 200 -4.90 -16.66 -8.46
CA TYR A 200 -4.60 -18.09 -8.44
C TYR A 200 -3.09 -18.32 -8.35
N CYS A 201 -2.68 -19.21 -7.45
CA CYS A 201 -1.30 -19.70 -7.33
C CYS A 201 -1.02 -20.84 -8.31
#